data_AF-A0A0C2CHW3-F1
#
_entry.id   AF-A0A0C2CHW3-F1
#
_cell.length_a   1.000
_cell.length_b   1.000
_cell.length_c   1.000
_cell.angle_alpha   90.00
_cell.angle_beta   90.00
_cell.angle_gamma   90.00
#
_symmetry.space_group_name_H-M   'P 1'
#
loop_
_entity.id
_entity.type
_entity.pdbx_description
1 polymer ?
#
loop_
_entity_poly.entity_id
_entity_poly.type
_entity_poly.pdbx_seq_one_letter_code
_entity_poly.pdbx_strand_id
1 'polypeptide(L)'
;MFEHFQKLLSKRCPGQEDMNTDTARDVILKLHNEHRATIAKGGVVMGNKNKTRPCPRMMKLTNYDCNLEKDAYSTAHSCPSAEPKVDNENWFTTTDVANKRQAAKI
;
A
#
# COMPACT_ATOMS: atom_id res chain seq x y z
N MET A 1 -2.70 -35.87 -11.67
CA MET A 1 -2.08 -35.20 -10.50
C MET A 1 -2.08 -33.70 -10.81
N PHE A 2 -3.26 -33.08 -10.73
CA PHE A 2 -3.50 -31.66 -11.04
C PHE A 2 -3.74 -30.92 -9.73
N GLU A 3 -2.66 -30.66 -9.01
CA GLU A 3 -2.65 -29.84 -7.81
C GLU A 3 -1.73 -28.69 -8.15
N HIS A 4 -2.23 -27.61 -8.77
CA HIS A 4 -1.60 -26.29 -8.73
C HIS A 4 -2.53 -25.22 -9.36
N PHE A 5 -3.05 -24.37 -8.47
CA PHE A 5 -3.44 -22.98 -8.71
C PHE A 5 -4.74 -22.71 -9.48
N GLN A 6 -5.85 -22.87 -8.77
CA GLN A 6 -6.93 -21.88 -8.89
C GLN A 6 -6.34 -20.53 -8.42
N LYS A 7 -5.84 -19.69 -9.33
CA LYS A 7 -5.68 -18.26 -9.04
C LYS A 7 -7.04 -17.78 -8.56
N LEU A 8 -7.16 -17.45 -7.27
CA LEU A 8 -8.36 -16.84 -6.74
C LEU A 8 -8.53 -15.52 -7.50
N LEU A 9 -9.56 -15.44 -8.35
CA LEU A 9 -9.94 -14.22 -9.06
C LEU A 9 -9.99 -13.08 -8.04
N SER A 10 -9.23 -12.01 -8.30
CA SER A 10 -9.31 -10.81 -7.49
C SER A 10 -10.70 -10.20 -7.66
N LYS A 11 -11.42 -10.02 -6.56
CA LYS A 11 -12.74 -9.40 -6.56
C LYS A 11 -12.64 -7.88 -6.57
N ARG A 12 -11.56 -7.33 -6.01
CA ARG A 12 -11.36 -5.87 -5.91
C ARG A 12 -10.77 -5.28 -7.19
N CYS A 13 -9.79 -5.96 -7.78
CA CYS A 13 -9.11 -5.55 -9.01
C CYS A 13 -9.08 -6.72 -10.01
N PRO A 14 -10.18 -6.99 -10.73
CA PRO A 14 -10.25 -8.08 -11.70
C PRO A 14 -9.17 -7.94 -12.79
N GLY A 15 -8.47 -9.03 -13.11
CA GLY A 15 -7.38 -9.03 -14.10
C GLY A 15 -6.02 -8.57 -13.55
N GLN A 16 -5.90 -8.39 -12.23
CA GLN A 16 -4.65 -8.03 -11.53
C GLN A 16 -4.29 -9.08 -10.46
N GLU A 17 -4.53 -10.36 -10.74
CA GLU A 17 -4.32 -11.47 -9.81
C GLU A 17 -2.85 -11.70 -9.45
N ASP A 18 -1.92 -11.25 -10.30
CA ASP A 18 -0.46 -11.38 -10.12
C ASP A 18 0.20 -10.16 -9.44
N MET A 19 -0.61 -9.16 -9.05
CA MET A 19 -0.15 -7.97 -8.33
C MET A 19 -0.34 -8.17 -6.82
N ASN A 20 -1.22 -7.41 -6.16
CA ASN A 20 -1.57 -7.68 -4.76
C ASN A 20 -2.70 -8.69 -4.62
N THR A 21 -2.75 -9.35 -3.45
CA THR A 21 -3.94 -10.08 -3.00
C THR A 21 -5.02 -9.08 -2.53
N ASP A 22 -6.29 -9.49 -2.54
CA ASP A 22 -7.37 -8.64 -2.00
C ASP A 22 -7.15 -8.31 -0.51
N THR A 23 -6.59 -9.25 0.25
CA THR A 23 -6.18 -9.04 1.65
C THR A 23 -5.15 -7.91 1.77
N ALA A 24 -4.10 -7.93 0.95
CA ALA A 24 -3.08 -6.87 0.94
C ALA A 24 -3.69 -5.50 0.58
N ARG A 25 -4.59 -5.45 -0.42
CA ARG A 25 -5.31 -4.22 -0.79
C ARG A 25 -6.12 -3.66 0.39
N ASP A 26 -6.80 -4.52 1.14
CA ASP A 26 -7.57 -4.11 2.32
C ASP A 26 -6.69 -3.57 3.44
N VAL A 27 -5.56 -4.24 3.71
CA VAL A 27 -4.58 -3.79 4.70
C VAL A 27 -4.00 -2.43 4.30
N ILE A 28 -3.60 -2.25 3.04
CA ILE A 28 -3.04 -0.97 2.55
C ILE A 28 -4.07 0.16 2.68
N LEU A 29 -5.31 -0.06 2.26
CA LEU A 29 -6.37 0.95 2.37
C LEU A 29 -6.69 1.30 3.83
N LYS A 30 -6.71 0.30 4.72
CA LYS A 30 -6.93 0.47 6.15
C LYS A 30 -5.81 1.30 6.77
N LEU A 31 -4.55 0.94 6.53
CA LEU A 31 -3.38 1.63 7.07
C LEU A 31 -3.34 3.10 6.64
N HIS A 32 -3.60 3.39 5.35
CA HIS A 32 -3.69 4.76 4.86
C HIS A 32 -4.79 5.54 5.59
N ASN A 33 -5.97 4.95 5.76
CA ASN A 33 -7.08 5.60 6.46
C ASN A 33 -6.79 5.81 7.97
N GLU A 34 -6.07 4.90 8.62
CA GLU A 34 -5.64 5.05 10.02
C GLU A 34 -4.67 6.23 10.19
N HIS A 35 -3.69 6.36 9.30
CA HIS A 35 -2.78 7.50 9.29
C HIS A 35 -3.51 8.81 9.00
N ARG A 36 -4.37 8.82 7.97
CA ARG A 36 -5.22 9.98 7.64
C ARG A 36 -6.09 10.39 8.83
N ALA A 37 -6.73 9.44 9.50
CA ALA A 37 -7.55 9.72 10.68
C ALA A 37 -6.75 10.31 11.84
N THR A 38 -5.53 9.82 12.06
CA THR A 38 -4.62 10.35 13.09
C THR A 38 -4.22 11.79 12.79
N ILE A 39 -3.90 12.09 11.53
CA ILE A 39 -3.58 13.46 11.08
C ILE A 39 -4.81 14.37 11.20
N ALA A 40 -5.98 13.90 10.77
CA ALA A 40 -7.23 14.65 10.84
C ALA A 40 -7.55 15.13 12.27
N LYS A 41 -7.24 14.30 13.26
CA LYS A 41 -7.42 14.60 14.69
C LYS A 41 -6.31 15.45 15.32
N GLY A 42 -5.25 15.78 14.58
CA GLY A 42 -4.10 16.49 15.14
C GLY A 42 -3.23 15.61 16.06
N GLY A 43 -3.23 14.29 15.84
CA GLY A 43 -2.61 13.33 16.77
C GLY A 43 -1.14 13.02 16.49
N VAL A 44 -0.61 13.39 15.33
CA VAL A 44 0.76 13.07 14.92
C VAL A 44 1.74 14.03 15.60
N VAL A 45 2.84 13.50 16.16
CA VAL A 45 3.95 14.31 16.68
C VAL A 45 4.92 14.59 15.54
N MET A 46 5.16 15.87 15.26
CA MET A 46 6.08 16.32 14.22
C MET A 46 7.52 16.35 14.74
N GLY A 47 8.50 16.52 13.84
CA GLY A 47 9.92 16.58 14.21
C GLY A 47 10.28 17.68 15.22
N ASN A 48 9.47 18.74 15.33
CA ASN A 48 9.61 19.79 16.33
C ASN A 48 8.95 19.46 17.69
N LYS A 49 8.57 18.19 17.92
CA LYS A 49 7.88 17.68 19.12
C LYS A 49 6.46 18.23 19.37
N ASN A 50 5.98 19.12 18.50
CA ASN A 50 4.59 19.60 18.57
C ASN A 50 3.65 18.64 17.82
N LYS A 51 2.39 18.64 18.22
CA LYS A 51 1.33 17.91 17.51
C LYS A 51 0.92 18.64 16.23
N THR A 52 0.49 17.88 15.20
CA THR A 52 -0.06 18.48 13.99
C THR A 52 -1.35 19.24 14.30
N ARG A 53 -1.64 20.27 13.51
CA ARG A 53 -2.96 20.92 13.55
C ARG A 53 -4.02 19.92 13.07
N PRO A 54 -5.23 19.92 13.65
CA PRO A 54 -6.31 19.09 13.15
C PRO A 54 -6.68 19.49 11.72
N CYS A 55 -6.96 18.49 10.88
CA CYS A 55 -7.39 18.67 9.50
C CYS A 55 -8.82 18.10 9.34
N PRO A 56 -9.85 18.84 9.75
CA PRO A 56 -11.23 18.33 9.81
C PRO A 56 -11.83 18.02 8.43
N ARG A 57 -11.21 18.52 7.34
CA ARG A 57 -11.63 18.27 5.95
C ARG A 57 -10.91 17.09 5.29
N MET A 58 -10.07 16.35 6.03
CA MET A 58 -9.40 15.18 5.49
C MET A 58 -10.39 14.03 5.31
N MET A 59 -10.75 13.73 4.07
CA MET A 59 -11.72 12.69 3.75
C MET A 59 -11.13 11.28 3.90
N LYS A 60 -11.96 10.32 4.28
CA LYS A 60 -11.61 8.90 4.25
C LYS A 60 -11.57 8.41 2.80
N LEU A 61 -10.58 7.59 2.46
CA LEU A 61 -10.54 6.88 1.20
C LEU A 61 -11.54 5.71 1.27
N THR A 62 -12.55 5.72 0.41
CA THR A 62 -13.61 4.71 0.41
C THR A 62 -13.26 3.51 -0.46
N ASN A 63 -12.54 3.75 -1.55
CA ASN A 63 -12.21 2.74 -2.55
C ASN A 63 -10.70 2.65 -2.74
N TYR A 64 -10.25 1.46 -3.12
CA TYR A 64 -8.90 1.22 -3.58
C TYR A 64 -8.87 1.39 -5.10
N ASP A 65 -7.85 2.06 -5.62
CA ASP A 65 -7.73 2.35 -7.04
C ASP A 65 -6.77 1.36 -7.72
N CYS A 66 -7.31 0.50 -8.57
CA CYS A 66 -6.56 -0.53 -9.27
C CYS A 66 -5.65 0.04 -10.38
N ASN A 67 -5.89 1.27 -10.86
CA ASN A 67 -4.99 1.89 -11.83
C ASN A 67 -3.72 2.38 -11.13
N LEU A 68 -3.86 3.00 -9.97
CA LEU A 68 -2.72 3.41 -9.15
C LEU A 68 -1.91 2.19 -8.67
N GLU A 69 -2.56 1.07 -8.36
CA GLU A 69 -1.85 -0.19 -8.08
C GLU A 69 -1.02 -0.66 -9.28
N LYS A 70 -1.59 -0.59 -10.48
CA LYS A 70 -0.89 -1.02 -11.70
C LYS A 70 0.35 -0.17 -11.99
N ASP A 71 0.26 1.14 -11.78
CA ASP A 71 1.38 2.05 -11.95
C ASP A 71 2.48 1.75 -10.92
N ALA A 72 2.11 1.63 -9.63
CA ALA A 72 3.03 1.26 -8.56
C ALA A 72 3.66 -0.13 -8.79
N TYR A 73 2.89 -1.10 -9.28
CA TYR A 73 3.39 -2.42 -9.63
C TYR A 73 4.39 -2.33 -10.79
N SER A 74 4.12 -1.54 -11.83
CA SER A 74 5.05 -1.34 -12.94
C SER A 74 6.39 -0.80 -12.46
N THR A 75 6.37 0.18 -11.56
CA THR A 75 7.58 0.73 -10.94
C THR A 75 8.30 -0.34 -10.12
N ALA A 76 7.59 -1.06 -9.23
CA ALA A 76 8.18 -2.09 -8.38
C ALA A 76 8.72 -3.29 -9.16
N HIS A 77 8.05 -3.69 -10.25
CA HIS A 77 8.42 -4.83 -11.10
C HIS A 77 9.75 -4.61 -11.81
N SER A 78 10.13 -3.34 -12.07
CA SER A 78 11.45 -3.01 -12.60
C SER A 78 12.60 -3.27 -11.61
N CYS A 79 12.29 -3.56 -10.33
CA CYS A 79 13.24 -3.81 -9.25
C CYS A 79 14.35 -2.74 -9.17
N PRO A 80 14.01 -1.44 -9.04
CA PRO A 80 14.99 -0.37 -9.04
C PRO A 80 15.92 -0.50 -7.82
N SER A 81 17.21 -0.25 -8.02
CA SER A 81 18.23 -0.31 -6.96
C SER A 81 18.26 0.94 -6.06
N ALA A 82 17.59 2.00 -6.48
CA ALA A 82 17.45 3.26 -5.77
C ALA A 82 15.98 3.70 -5.80
N GLU A 83 15.65 4.67 -4.94
CA GLU A 83 14.30 5.25 -4.90
C GLU A 83 13.92 5.85 -6.27
N PRO A 84 12.83 5.36 -6.90
CA PRO A 84 12.36 5.90 -8.16
C PRO A 84 11.72 7.28 -7.95
N LYS A 85 12.02 8.23 -8.85
CA LYS A 85 11.42 9.58 -8.84
C LYS A 85 10.12 9.58 -9.65
N VAL A 86 9.11 8.92 -9.11
CA VAL A 86 7.77 8.82 -9.70
C VAL A 86 6.78 9.58 -8.83
N ASP A 87 5.86 10.30 -9.47
CA ASP A 87 4.86 11.09 -8.77
C ASP A 87 3.76 10.19 -8.19
N ASN A 88 3.24 10.56 -7.02
CA ASN A 88 2.10 9.91 -6.34
C ASN A 88 2.34 8.46 -5.88
N GLU A 89 3.58 7.99 -5.83
CA GLU A 89 3.94 6.70 -5.26
C GLU A 89 4.78 6.86 -3.99
N ASN A 90 4.54 6.00 -3.00
CA ASN A 90 5.40 5.87 -1.83
C ASN A 90 6.28 4.62 -2.00
N TRP A 91 7.60 4.78 -1.90
CA TRP A 91 8.56 3.69 -2.00
C TRP A 91 9.04 3.25 -0.60
N PHE A 92 8.96 1.95 -0.32
CA PHE A 92 9.51 1.38 0.92
C PHE A 92 10.30 0.12 0.61
N THR A 93 11.58 0.12 1.01
CA THR A 93 12.46 -1.05 0.94
C THR A 93 13.00 -1.37 2.32
N THR A 94 13.07 -2.66 2.64
CA THR A 94 13.76 -3.13 3.85
C THR A 94 14.95 -4.00 3.47
N THR A 95 16.09 -3.78 4.14
CA THR A 95 17.28 -4.64 4.03
C THR A 95 17.13 -5.92 4.86
N ASP A 96 16.04 -6.05 5.62
CA ASP A 96 15.78 -7.19 6.48
C ASP A 96 15.37 -8.42 5.65
N VAL A 97 16.30 -9.37 5.52
CA VAL A 97 16.12 -10.62 4.78
C VAL A 97 15.03 -11.51 5.37
N ALA A 98 14.65 -11.34 6.65
CA ALA A 98 13.53 -12.06 7.26
C ALA A 98 12.17 -11.64 6.66
N ASN A 99 12.03 -10.37 6.26
CA ASN A 99 10.79 -9.79 5.76
C ASN A 99 10.48 -10.15 4.30
N LYS A 100 11.49 -10.52 3.48
CA LYS A 100 11.30 -10.82 2.05
C LYS A 100 10.26 -11.91 1.79
N ARG A 101 10.16 -12.91 2.68
CA ARG A 101 9.18 -14.00 2.58
C ARG A 101 7.87 -13.73 3.31
N GLN A 102 7.81 -12.75 4.22
CA GLN A 102 6.58 -12.40 4.95
C GLN A 102 5.75 -11.37 4.19
N ALA A 103 6.38 -10.39 3.53
CA ALA A 103 5.69 -9.44 2.67
C ALA A 103 5.01 -10.12 1.45
N ALA A 104 5.62 -11.19 0.93
CA ALA A 104 5.08 -11.99 -0.17
C ALA A 104 4.05 -13.06 0.25
N LYS A 105 3.75 -13.19 1.55
CA LYS A 105 2.82 -14.18 2.11
C LYS A 105 1.46 -13.59 2.55
N ILE A 106 1.24 -12.29 2.33
CA ILE A 106 -0.03 -11.59 2.62
C ILE A 106 -0.91 -11.63 1.37
#